data_AF-A0AAE0NK08-F1
#
_entry.id   AF-A0AAE0NK08-F1
#
_cell.length_a   1.000
_cell.length_b   1.000
_cell.length_c   1.000
_cell.angle_alpha   90.00
_cell.angle_beta   90.00
_cell.angle_gamma   90.00
#
_symmetry.space_group_name_H-M   'P 1'
#
loop_
_entity.id
_entity.type
_entity.pdbx_description
1 polymer ?
#
loop_
_entity_poly.entity_id
_entity_poly.type
_entity_poly.pdbx_seq_one_letter_code
_entity_poly.pdbx_strand_id
1 'polypeptide(L)'
;MELSSKSIRDVIHPTAAFSKSPPRVPPPVLVEADSWGSSQLNPKNRIDSLGPLADPHWRIDGCTGLGTQYYVLPLFLGATPPMRFDVFIPEEAASSPLLRQLLDLEATFHTKDPARVRRLGIASHILRTLQAWTATRRDGGPDSVSSMYKNLPFGSRIIFENLDLNIHNIKVTIAPTYYVEKQLIGLARLASSLGLAPDLLPEAIDISRLSIVKQLHDSVCLVHIDHANQGRDDKGGDDENDRELWILKALTSGTKYLYIELRNLLRMEPHVHVISRPRYLVTKYCRFGGKTAVVGFVLRFHTGGSLRDTLPLLRIHGQLALDVRLKWATQLASAVLHVRERGGIFYPDLRLDNVVLSGRGDVVMVDFEQRGVWCEFAAPEVNALDYARILASSDEPSPPNSSGSSIGSGSNNDRNNTGDDPTVPEDVRSLFAAVLTRQLRGWESLLDDEEYTARGHASYNVPWLCLSAAEQEAAEVYMLGRVLWCVFEGQSAPQLAAVWQSYQREPEMEFPEFRRTPPRLRDLIDRCTRGRRDGLSRLITRRGSKLVLRSAPAGRQQQETDRDGDAAAAFEVHRVAQEWWRTEVKAAEDFLLMREQMKARGEWDDNYFKRPTLKQVLGELKQFQATSVGFVPS
;
A
#
# COMPACT_ATOMS: atom_id res chain seq x y z
N MET A 1 5.44 11.30 -19.96
CA MET A 1 4.36 10.30 -20.06
C MET A 1 3.46 10.42 -18.85
N GLU A 2 2.14 10.52 -19.02
CA GLU A 2 1.23 10.67 -17.87
C GLU A 2 1.12 9.39 -17.04
N LEU A 3 0.93 9.55 -15.72
CA LEU A 3 0.60 8.45 -14.84
C LEU A 3 -0.82 7.95 -15.09
N SER A 4 -0.91 6.64 -15.26
CA SER A 4 -2.10 5.84 -15.50
C SER A 4 -1.79 4.37 -15.23
N SER A 5 -2.82 3.53 -15.06
CA SER A 5 -2.62 2.08 -14.92
C SER A 5 -1.89 1.50 -16.15
N LYS A 6 -2.19 2.01 -17.35
CA LYS A 6 -1.46 1.67 -18.57
C LYS A 6 0.02 2.02 -18.49
N SER A 7 0.37 3.24 -18.08
CA SER A 7 1.79 3.62 -17.95
C SER A 7 2.52 2.81 -16.88
N ILE A 8 1.84 2.38 -15.81
CA ILE A 8 2.46 1.49 -14.82
C ILE A 8 2.82 0.15 -15.45
N ARG A 9 1.89 -0.48 -16.15
CA ARG A 9 2.13 -1.75 -16.84
C ARG A 9 3.22 -1.62 -17.91
N ASP A 10 3.23 -0.53 -18.65
CA ASP A 10 4.08 -0.34 -19.83
C ASP A 10 5.45 0.28 -19.49
N VAL A 11 5.69 0.73 -18.25
CA VAL A 11 6.94 1.38 -17.83
C VAL A 11 7.48 0.84 -16.50
N ILE A 12 6.63 0.60 -15.51
CA ILE A 12 7.03 0.33 -14.11
C ILE A 12 7.01 -1.16 -13.75
N HIS A 13 6.28 -1.99 -14.48
CA HIS A 13 6.25 -3.44 -14.26
C HIS A 13 7.12 -4.21 -15.26
N PRO A 14 7.55 -5.44 -14.92
CA PRO A 14 8.34 -6.29 -15.83
C PRO A 14 7.63 -6.61 -17.15
N THR A 15 6.30 -6.48 -17.20
CA THR A 15 5.50 -6.54 -18.44
C THR A 15 5.97 -5.53 -19.49
N ALA A 16 6.59 -4.42 -19.08
CA ALA A 16 7.14 -3.41 -19.98
C ALA A 16 8.18 -3.98 -20.96
N ALA A 17 8.89 -5.05 -20.60
CA ALA A 17 9.85 -5.73 -21.50
C ALA A 17 9.20 -6.22 -22.81
N PHE A 18 7.90 -6.50 -22.77
CA PHE A 18 7.11 -7.08 -23.86
C PHE A 18 6.03 -6.12 -24.42
N SER A 19 5.85 -4.97 -23.78
CA SER A 19 4.88 -3.97 -24.20
C SER A 19 5.15 -3.45 -25.63
N LYS A 20 4.09 -3.22 -26.41
CA LYS A 20 4.22 -2.64 -27.75
C LYS A 20 4.46 -1.13 -27.63
N SER A 21 5.36 -0.60 -28.47
CA SER A 21 5.59 0.85 -28.50
C SER A 21 4.29 1.58 -28.79
N PRO A 22 3.99 2.68 -28.07
CA PRO A 22 2.82 3.47 -28.37
C PRO A 22 2.93 3.95 -29.83
N PRO A 23 1.83 3.88 -30.62
CA PRO A 23 1.83 4.44 -31.96
C PRO A 23 2.23 5.91 -31.88
N ARG A 24 3.04 6.37 -32.83
CA ARG A 24 3.44 7.77 -32.92
C ARG A 24 2.18 8.59 -33.23
N VAL A 25 1.52 9.09 -32.19
CA VAL A 25 0.32 9.92 -32.34
C VAL A 25 0.80 11.21 -33.01
N PRO A 26 0.25 11.58 -34.19
CA PRO A 26 0.55 12.88 -34.77
C PRO A 26 0.18 13.98 -33.77
N PRO A 27 0.90 15.11 -33.75
CA PRO A 27 0.57 16.21 -32.85
C PRO A 27 -0.92 16.54 -32.99
N PRO A 28 -1.63 16.81 -31.88
CA PRO A 28 -3.01 17.23 -31.96
C PRO A 28 -3.09 18.40 -32.94
N VAL A 29 -3.91 18.25 -33.99
CA VAL A 29 -4.19 19.34 -34.92
C VAL A 29 -4.67 20.50 -34.05
N LEU A 30 -4.00 21.65 -34.14
CA LEU A 30 -4.41 22.87 -33.47
C LEU A 30 -5.88 23.12 -33.79
N VAL A 31 -6.76 22.78 -32.85
CA VAL A 31 -8.16 23.16 -32.95
C VAL A 31 -8.17 24.68 -32.80
N GLU A 32 -8.72 25.36 -33.80
CA GLU A 32 -8.89 26.80 -33.81
C GLU A 32 -9.49 27.31 -32.50
N ALA A 33 -9.15 28.57 -32.18
CA ALA A 33 -9.52 29.29 -30.97
C ALA A 33 -10.88 28.90 -30.38
N ASP A 34 -10.87 28.64 -29.07
CA ASP A 34 -12.01 28.25 -28.24
C ASP A 34 -13.32 28.87 -28.69
N SER A 35 -14.10 28.10 -29.46
CA SER A 35 -15.50 28.41 -29.67
C SER A 35 -16.18 28.51 -28.30
N TRP A 36 -17.20 29.35 -28.17
CA TRP A 36 -18.04 29.35 -26.96
C TRP A 36 -18.55 27.94 -26.61
N GLY A 37 -18.68 27.05 -27.61
CA GLY A 37 -19.05 25.66 -27.43
C GLY A 37 -18.04 24.79 -26.67
N SER A 38 -16.75 25.12 -26.67
CA SER A 38 -15.68 24.39 -25.96
C SER A 38 -15.17 25.12 -24.71
N SER A 39 -15.48 26.42 -24.58
CA SER A 39 -15.04 27.24 -23.45
C SER A 39 -15.48 26.71 -22.09
N GLN A 40 -14.60 26.79 -21.10
CA GLN A 40 -14.88 26.56 -19.67
C GLN A 40 -15.80 27.64 -19.05
N LEU A 41 -15.98 28.76 -19.73
CA LEU A 41 -16.96 29.78 -19.34
C LEU A 41 -18.38 29.41 -19.79
N ASN A 42 -18.53 28.43 -20.69
CA ASN A 42 -19.83 27.91 -21.04
C ASN A 42 -20.39 27.08 -19.88
N PRO A 43 -21.57 27.40 -19.34
CA PRO A 43 -22.17 26.65 -18.23
C PRO A 43 -22.26 25.15 -18.47
N LYS A 44 -22.39 24.70 -19.74
CA LYS A 44 -22.46 23.28 -20.08
C LYS A 44 -21.14 22.53 -19.90
N ASN A 45 -20.00 23.24 -19.90
CA ASN A 45 -18.66 22.67 -19.80
C ASN A 45 -17.97 23.04 -18.46
N ARG A 46 -18.69 23.71 -17.56
CA ARG A 46 -18.14 24.24 -16.32
C ARG A 46 -18.48 23.33 -15.15
N ILE A 47 -17.53 23.09 -14.27
CA ILE A 47 -17.81 22.56 -12.94
C ILE A 47 -18.33 23.70 -12.07
N ASP A 48 -19.53 23.56 -11.53
CA ASP A 48 -20.19 24.66 -10.81
C ASP A 48 -19.39 25.17 -9.60
N SER A 49 -18.77 24.28 -8.83
CA SER A 49 -17.88 24.68 -7.74
C SER A 49 -16.99 23.55 -7.28
N LEU A 50 -15.71 23.86 -7.05
CA LEU A 50 -14.73 23.01 -6.36
C LEU A 50 -14.36 23.56 -4.98
N GLY A 51 -14.99 24.66 -4.56
CA GLY A 51 -14.77 25.24 -3.23
C GLY A 51 -15.26 24.31 -2.11
N PRO A 52 -14.74 24.47 -0.88
CA PRO A 52 -15.16 23.66 0.25
C PRO A 52 -16.66 23.82 0.53
N LEU A 53 -17.31 22.74 0.94
CA LEU A 53 -18.69 22.78 1.44
C LEU A 53 -18.70 23.39 2.85
N ALA A 54 -19.62 24.33 3.11
CA ALA A 54 -19.76 24.96 4.41
C ALA A 54 -20.26 23.99 5.49
N ASP A 55 -21.22 23.14 5.13
CA ASP A 55 -21.77 22.09 5.99
C ASP A 55 -21.78 20.74 5.23
N PRO A 56 -20.65 20.02 5.21
CA PRO A 56 -20.56 18.77 4.47
C PRO A 56 -21.25 17.63 5.21
N HIS A 57 -22.17 16.92 4.54
CA HIS A 57 -22.72 15.65 5.05
C HIS A 57 -21.69 14.51 5.02
N TRP A 58 -20.63 14.63 4.22
CA TRP A 58 -19.65 13.58 4.02
C TRP A 58 -18.22 14.11 4.17
N ARG A 59 -17.30 13.24 4.57
CA ARG A 59 -15.88 13.56 4.66
C ARG A 59 -15.05 12.52 3.94
N ILE A 60 -14.09 12.95 3.12
CA ILE A 60 -13.08 12.06 2.54
C ILE A 60 -11.86 12.01 3.46
N ASP A 61 -11.44 10.81 3.86
CA ASP A 61 -10.27 10.62 4.72
C ASP A 61 -9.01 10.19 3.96
N GLY A 62 -9.12 9.78 2.71
CA GLY A 62 -7.99 9.39 1.87
C GLY A 62 -8.47 8.70 0.60
N CYS A 63 -7.52 8.21 -0.19
CA CYS A 63 -7.81 7.43 -1.39
C CYS A 63 -6.80 6.31 -1.61
N THR A 64 -7.24 5.27 -2.31
CA THR A 64 -6.42 4.16 -2.82
C THR A 64 -6.86 3.83 -4.24
N GLY A 65 -6.49 2.67 -4.78
CA GLY A 65 -6.94 2.27 -6.11
C GLY A 65 -6.36 3.12 -7.22
N LEU A 66 -5.11 3.58 -7.06
CA LEU A 66 -4.51 4.61 -7.92
C LEU A 66 -5.44 5.80 -8.19
N GLY A 67 -6.26 6.17 -7.20
CA GLY A 67 -7.17 7.31 -7.28
C GLY A 67 -8.61 6.99 -7.66
N THR A 68 -8.98 5.70 -7.74
CA THR A 68 -10.37 5.28 -8.06
C THR A 68 -11.21 4.96 -6.83
N GLN A 69 -10.61 4.76 -5.65
CA GLN A 69 -11.31 4.44 -4.40
C GLN A 69 -11.08 5.53 -3.35
N TYR A 70 -12.15 6.03 -2.72
CA TYR A 70 -12.11 7.11 -1.72
C TYR A 70 -12.80 6.68 -0.43
N TYR A 71 -12.13 6.93 0.69
CA TYR A 71 -12.66 6.60 2.02
C TYR A 71 -13.61 7.71 2.47
N VAL A 72 -14.92 7.46 2.42
CA VAL A 72 -15.93 8.45 2.81
C VAL A 72 -16.58 8.09 4.14
N LEU A 73 -16.84 9.12 4.96
CA LEU A 73 -17.57 8.99 6.21
C LEU A 73 -18.80 9.91 6.23
N PRO A 74 -19.98 9.40 6.64
CA PRO A 74 -21.19 10.20 6.76
C PRO A 74 -21.20 10.98 8.08
N LEU A 75 -20.99 12.29 8.01
CA LEU A 75 -20.93 13.18 9.18
C LEU A 75 -22.30 13.40 9.84
N PHE A 76 -23.38 13.35 9.07
CA PHE A 76 -24.75 13.55 9.55
C PHE A 76 -25.30 12.39 10.41
N LEU A 77 -24.59 11.26 10.48
CA LEU A 77 -25.01 10.10 11.27
C LEU A 77 -24.43 10.09 12.70
N GLY A 78 -23.56 11.04 13.05
CA GLY A 78 -22.88 11.07 14.34
C GLY A 78 -21.93 9.89 14.53
N ALA A 79 -21.96 9.26 15.71
CA ALA A 79 -21.14 8.07 15.99
C ALA A 79 -21.63 6.86 15.18
N THR A 80 -20.85 6.43 14.19
CA THR A 80 -21.19 5.30 13.32
C THR A 80 -20.20 4.15 13.39
N PRO A 81 -20.67 2.90 13.23
CA PRO A 81 -19.77 1.76 13.09
C PRO A 81 -18.87 1.88 11.86
N PRO A 82 -17.64 1.37 11.90
CA PRO A 82 -16.68 1.42 10.78
C PRO A 82 -17.06 0.43 9.66
N MET A 83 -18.12 0.71 8.89
CA MET A 83 -18.69 -0.23 7.90
C MET A 83 -17.94 -0.34 6.57
N ARG A 84 -16.88 0.47 6.36
CA ARG A 84 -16.10 0.55 5.11
C ARG A 84 -16.94 0.82 3.87
N PHE A 85 -17.74 1.88 3.93
CA PHE A 85 -18.66 2.30 2.89
C PHE A 85 -18.01 3.29 1.90
N ASP A 86 -17.02 2.80 1.15
CA ASP A 86 -16.12 3.61 0.31
C ASP A 86 -16.76 3.97 -1.05
N VAL A 87 -16.32 5.08 -1.67
CA VAL A 87 -16.72 5.50 -3.03
C VAL A 87 -15.75 4.94 -4.07
N PHE A 88 -16.28 4.44 -5.17
CA PHE A 88 -15.54 3.98 -6.34
C PHE A 88 -15.94 4.80 -7.57
N ILE A 89 -14.96 5.34 -8.27
CA ILE A 89 -15.15 6.07 -9.53
C ILE A 89 -14.63 5.21 -10.71
N PRO A 90 -15.17 5.40 -11.93
CA PRO A 90 -14.78 4.61 -13.09
C PRO A 90 -13.37 5.00 -13.53
N GLU A 91 -12.55 4.01 -13.88
CA GLU A 91 -11.19 4.25 -14.37
C GLU A 91 -11.21 4.96 -15.74
N GLU A 92 -12.25 4.67 -16.54
CA GLU A 92 -12.51 5.29 -17.84
C GLU A 92 -12.70 6.79 -17.72
N ALA A 93 -13.07 7.32 -16.54
CA ALA A 93 -13.13 8.77 -16.33
C ALA A 93 -11.75 9.44 -16.52
N ALA A 94 -10.67 8.69 -16.26
CA ALA A 94 -9.31 9.13 -16.54
C ALA A 94 -8.98 9.12 -18.05
N SER A 95 -9.90 8.75 -18.95
CA SER A 95 -9.72 8.92 -20.40
C SER A 95 -10.12 10.30 -20.91
N SER A 96 -10.98 11.02 -20.19
CA SER A 96 -11.40 12.39 -20.56
C SER A 96 -10.33 13.40 -20.16
N PRO A 97 -9.61 14.04 -21.11
CA PRO A 97 -8.54 14.99 -20.77
C PRO A 97 -9.07 16.17 -19.96
N LEU A 98 -10.29 16.59 -20.25
CA LEU A 98 -10.93 17.70 -19.57
C LEU A 98 -11.23 17.37 -18.10
N LEU A 99 -11.86 16.22 -17.82
CA LEU A 99 -12.14 15.81 -16.44
C LEU A 99 -10.85 15.58 -15.66
N ARG A 100 -9.84 14.96 -16.28
CA ARG A 100 -8.52 14.75 -15.65
C ARG A 100 -7.93 16.07 -15.16
N GLN A 101 -7.91 17.08 -16.03
CA GLN A 101 -7.33 18.38 -15.73
C GLN A 101 -8.13 19.13 -14.67
N LEU A 102 -9.46 19.19 -14.81
CA LEU A 102 -10.29 19.99 -13.92
C LEU A 102 -10.49 19.37 -12.52
N LEU A 103 -10.39 18.06 -12.41
CA LEU A 103 -10.62 17.33 -11.16
C LEU A 103 -9.32 16.82 -10.50
N ASP A 104 -8.15 17.19 -11.02
CA ASP A 104 -6.85 16.73 -10.54
C ASP A 104 -6.74 15.19 -10.48
N LEU A 105 -7.37 14.47 -11.41
CA LEU A 105 -7.41 12.99 -11.39
C LEU A 105 -6.02 12.36 -11.49
N GLU A 106 -5.05 13.09 -12.03
CA GLU A 106 -3.68 12.59 -12.18
C GLU A 106 -2.90 12.67 -10.85
N ALA A 107 -3.30 13.56 -9.95
CA ALA A 107 -2.66 13.74 -8.65
C ALA A 107 -3.09 12.66 -7.64
N THR A 108 -4.32 12.14 -7.76
CA THR A 108 -4.88 11.09 -6.88
C THR A 108 -4.13 9.76 -6.99
N PHE A 109 -3.47 9.54 -8.13
CA PHE A 109 -2.66 8.36 -8.40
C PHE A 109 -1.62 8.10 -7.30
N HIS A 110 -0.89 9.16 -6.93
CA HIS A 110 0.27 9.10 -6.05
C HIS A 110 0.07 9.88 -4.74
N THR A 111 -0.99 10.66 -4.59
CA THR A 111 -1.31 11.36 -3.34
C THR A 111 -2.10 10.44 -2.42
N LYS A 112 -1.57 10.13 -1.23
CA LYS A 112 -2.23 9.23 -0.26
C LYS A 112 -2.56 9.91 1.07
N ASP A 113 -1.97 11.06 1.38
CA ASP A 113 -2.22 11.73 2.65
C ASP A 113 -3.58 12.46 2.64
N PRO A 114 -4.33 12.38 3.74
CA PRO A 114 -5.67 12.96 3.84
C PRO A 114 -5.73 14.45 3.51
N ALA A 115 -4.72 15.22 3.91
CA ALA A 115 -4.72 16.67 3.77
C ALA A 115 -4.53 17.14 2.32
N ARG A 116 -3.65 16.50 1.54
CA ARG A 116 -3.53 16.77 0.10
C ARG A 116 -4.71 16.18 -0.68
N VAL A 117 -5.17 14.97 -0.38
CA VAL A 117 -6.33 14.36 -1.08
C VAL A 117 -7.57 15.25 -1.00
N ARG A 118 -7.90 15.80 0.17
CA ARG A 118 -9.06 16.70 0.36
C ARG A 118 -8.99 18.01 -0.44
N ARG A 119 -7.81 18.39 -0.94
CA ARG A 119 -7.61 19.62 -1.73
C ARG A 119 -7.74 19.38 -3.24
N LEU A 120 -7.85 18.13 -3.68
CA LEU A 120 -8.01 17.79 -5.09
C LEU A 120 -9.45 18.07 -5.55
N GLY A 121 -9.62 18.54 -6.78
CA GLY A 121 -10.94 18.86 -7.36
C GLY A 121 -11.93 17.69 -7.27
N ILE A 122 -11.47 16.48 -7.57
CA ILE A 122 -12.28 15.25 -7.46
C ILE A 122 -12.83 15.00 -6.05
N ALA A 123 -12.11 15.36 -4.99
CA ALA A 123 -12.60 15.18 -3.63
C ALA A 123 -13.81 16.10 -3.37
N SER A 124 -13.71 17.38 -3.75
CA SER A 124 -14.84 18.32 -3.69
C SER A 124 -16.01 17.85 -4.56
N HIS A 125 -15.72 17.32 -5.75
CA HIS A 125 -16.72 16.82 -6.69
C HIS A 125 -17.49 15.62 -6.12
N ILE A 126 -16.79 14.63 -5.57
CA ILE A 126 -17.40 13.48 -4.88
C ILE A 126 -18.28 13.95 -3.73
N LEU A 127 -17.77 14.82 -2.86
CA LEU A 127 -18.53 15.30 -1.70
C LEU A 127 -19.83 16.03 -2.11
N ARG A 128 -19.78 16.84 -3.17
CA ARG A 128 -20.95 17.53 -3.72
C ARG A 128 -21.95 16.56 -4.33
N THR A 129 -21.49 15.56 -5.07
CA THR A 129 -22.35 14.50 -5.62
C THR A 129 -23.04 13.74 -4.49
N LEU A 130 -22.30 13.34 -3.45
CA LEU A 130 -22.87 12.65 -2.29
C LEU A 130 -23.85 13.54 -1.50
N GLN A 131 -23.56 14.84 -1.36
CA GLN A 131 -24.45 15.81 -0.74
C GLN A 131 -25.79 15.88 -1.49
N ALA A 132 -25.73 16.07 -2.81
CA ALA A 132 -26.91 16.12 -3.67
C ALA A 132 -27.68 14.80 -3.63
N TRP A 133 -26.97 13.67 -3.80
CA TRP A 133 -27.55 12.33 -3.73
C TRP A 133 -28.29 12.10 -2.41
N THR A 134 -27.69 12.45 -1.28
CA THR A 134 -28.29 12.30 0.06
C THR A 134 -29.56 13.15 0.20
N ALA A 135 -29.55 14.39 -0.32
CA ALA A 135 -30.69 15.30 -0.23
C ALA A 135 -31.87 14.92 -1.14
N THR A 136 -31.59 14.39 -2.35
CA THR A 136 -32.63 14.10 -3.35
C THR A 136 -33.23 12.70 -3.25
N ARG A 137 -32.85 11.91 -2.24
CA ARG A 137 -33.36 10.55 -2.03
C ARG A 137 -34.86 10.57 -1.72
N ARG A 138 -35.65 10.08 -2.68
CA ARG A 138 -37.12 10.02 -2.63
C ARG A 138 -37.69 9.17 -1.49
N ASP A 139 -36.85 8.32 -0.89
CA ASP A 139 -37.22 7.34 0.13
C ASP A 139 -36.95 7.82 1.58
N GLY A 140 -36.79 9.13 1.79
CA GLY A 140 -36.69 9.72 3.14
C GLY A 140 -35.37 10.42 3.46
N GLY A 141 -34.60 10.84 2.44
CA GLY A 141 -33.42 11.69 2.65
C GLY A 141 -32.35 11.07 3.57
N PRO A 142 -31.76 11.84 4.51
CA PRO A 142 -30.72 11.36 5.44
C PRO A 142 -31.12 10.12 6.26
N ASP A 143 -32.38 10.01 6.66
CA ASP A 143 -32.86 8.87 7.48
C ASP A 143 -32.85 7.56 6.71
N SER A 144 -33.15 7.60 5.41
CA SER A 144 -33.01 6.43 4.54
C SER A 144 -31.56 5.97 4.48
N VAL A 145 -30.62 6.89 4.30
CA VAL A 145 -29.18 6.57 4.27
C VAL A 145 -28.72 6.01 5.61
N SER A 146 -29.20 6.55 6.73
CA SER A 146 -28.95 6.02 8.08
C SER A 146 -29.39 4.57 8.23
N SER A 147 -30.63 4.27 7.84
CA SER A 147 -31.18 2.91 7.87
C SER A 147 -30.38 1.98 6.96
N MET A 148 -30.05 2.41 5.74
CA MET A 148 -29.25 1.64 4.80
C MET A 148 -27.87 1.33 5.37
N TYR A 149 -27.15 2.33 5.89
CA TYR A 149 -25.79 2.18 6.43
C TYR A 149 -25.71 1.10 7.52
N LYS A 150 -26.70 1.05 8.41
CA LYS A 150 -26.78 0.06 9.50
C LYS A 150 -27.10 -1.36 9.02
N ASN A 151 -27.76 -1.48 7.87
CA ASN A 151 -28.30 -2.75 7.37
C ASN A 151 -27.48 -3.41 6.27
N LEU A 152 -26.52 -2.69 5.68
CA LEU A 152 -25.69 -3.19 4.58
C LEU A 152 -24.68 -4.27 5.02
N PRO A 153 -24.27 -5.15 4.10
CA PRO A 153 -23.08 -5.98 4.28
C PRO A 153 -21.84 -5.14 4.57
N PHE A 154 -20.94 -5.68 5.38
CA PHE A 154 -19.64 -5.05 5.63
C PHE A 154 -18.86 -4.85 4.32
N GLY A 155 -18.29 -3.65 4.12
CA GLY A 155 -17.51 -3.32 2.93
C GLY A 155 -18.34 -2.99 1.69
N SER A 156 -19.65 -2.73 1.85
CA SER A 156 -20.51 -2.32 0.73
C SER A 156 -19.96 -1.06 0.04
N ARG A 157 -20.28 -0.87 -1.23
CA ARG A 157 -19.63 0.16 -2.06
C ARG A 157 -20.63 1.21 -2.54
N ILE A 158 -20.19 2.46 -2.61
CA ILE A 158 -20.86 3.52 -3.37
C ILE A 158 -20.17 3.58 -4.74
N ILE A 159 -20.89 3.26 -5.81
CA ILE A 159 -20.36 3.26 -7.18
C ILE A 159 -20.85 4.49 -7.91
N PHE A 160 -19.92 5.26 -8.47
CA PHE A 160 -20.23 6.27 -9.47
C PHE A 160 -20.09 5.58 -10.82
N GLU A 161 -21.21 5.32 -11.51
CA GLU A 161 -21.19 4.60 -12.78
C GLU A 161 -20.54 5.41 -13.91
N ASN A 162 -20.52 6.73 -13.75
CA ASN A 162 -19.91 7.68 -14.66
C ASN A 162 -19.32 8.86 -13.87
N LEU A 163 -18.42 9.61 -14.49
CA LEU A 163 -18.04 10.95 -14.05
C LEU A 163 -18.45 11.97 -15.11
N ASP A 164 -19.01 13.09 -14.65
CA ASP A 164 -19.52 14.18 -15.48
C ASP A 164 -19.15 15.52 -14.82
N LEU A 165 -19.11 16.59 -15.62
CA LEU A 165 -18.84 17.95 -15.12
C LEU A 165 -19.99 18.44 -14.23
N ASN A 166 -21.22 18.01 -14.53
CA ASN A 166 -22.40 18.28 -13.74
C ASN A 166 -22.70 17.11 -12.81
N ILE A 167 -22.68 17.36 -11.50
CA ILE A 167 -22.93 16.35 -10.46
C ILE A 167 -24.31 15.69 -10.58
N HIS A 168 -25.30 16.35 -11.17
CA HIS A 168 -26.65 15.81 -11.33
C HIS A 168 -26.74 14.75 -12.44
N ASN A 169 -25.75 14.70 -13.32
CA ASN A 169 -25.63 13.67 -14.35
C ASN A 169 -24.85 12.44 -13.86
N ILE A 170 -24.27 12.49 -12.65
CA ILE A 170 -23.53 11.37 -12.07
C ILE A 170 -24.52 10.38 -11.46
N LYS A 171 -24.52 9.15 -11.98
CA LYS A 171 -25.35 8.08 -11.46
C LYS A 171 -24.63 7.37 -10.31
N VAL A 172 -25.25 7.44 -9.13
CA VAL A 172 -24.76 6.82 -7.90
C VAL A 172 -25.57 5.56 -7.58
N THR A 173 -24.89 4.42 -7.50
CA THR A 173 -25.49 3.14 -7.08
C THR A 173 -24.78 2.56 -5.86
N ILE A 174 -25.53 1.77 -5.08
CA ILE A 174 -24.99 1.09 -3.91
C ILE A 174 -24.86 -0.39 -4.26
N ALA A 175 -23.65 -0.93 -4.15
CA ALA A 175 -23.35 -2.33 -4.41
C ALA A 175 -23.11 -3.07 -3.08
N PRO A 176 -24.06 -3.93 -2.64
CA PRO A 176 -23.89 -4.77 -1.46
C PRO A 176 -22.81 -5.84 -1.70
N THR A 177 -21.87 -5.97 -0.77
CA THR A 177 -20.72 -6.89 -0.89
C THR A 177 -20.93 -8.20 -0.12
N TYR A 178 -22.01 -8.93 -0.43
CA TYR A 178 -22.31 -10.21 0.22
C TYR A 178 -21.19 -11.26 0.06
N TYR A 179 -20.40 -11.18 -1.01
CA TYR A 179 -19.26 -12.08 -1.22
C TYR A 179 -18.17 -11.87 -0.15
N VAL A 180 -17.96 -10.65 0.36
CA VAL A 180 -17.00 -10.39 1.45
C VAL A 180 -17.48 -11.11 2.71
N GLU A 181 -18.75 -10.94 3.09
CA GLU A 181 -19.32 -11.64 4.25
C GLU A 181 -19.26 -13.17 4.11
N LYS A 182 -19.37 -13.69 2.89
CA LYS A 182 -19.19 -15.12 2.61
C LYS A 182 -17.77 -15.58 2.96
N GLN A 183 -16.74 -14.83 2.54
CA GLN A 183 -15.32 -15.16 2.74
C GLN A 183 -14.88 -15.06 4.21
N LEU A 184 -15.51 -14.20 5.02
CA LEU A 184 -15.14 -14.00 6.41
C LEU A 184 -15.40 -15.25 7.28
N ILE A 185 -14.47 -15.55 8.18
CA ILE A 185 -14.58 -16.69 9.12
C ILE A 185 -15.56 -16.34 10.24
N GLY A 186 -16.47 -17.28 10.54
CA GLY A 186 -17.39 -17.17 11.68
C GLY A 186 -16.65 -17.31 13.01
N LEU A 187 -17.05 -16.53 14.03
CA LEU A 187 -16.40 -16.54 15.35
C LEU A 187 -16.26 -17.96 15.94
N ALA A 188 -17.33 -18.76 15.84
CA ALA A 188 -17.36 -20.14 16.35
C ALA A 188 -16.33 -21.08 15.70
N ARG A 189 -15.87 -20.78 14.48
CA ARG A 189 -14.90 -21.58 13.72
C ARG A 189 -13.51 -20.96 13.69
N LEU A 190 -13.34 -19.75 14.26
CA LEU A 190 -12.09 -18.98 14.12
C LEU A 190 -10.88 -19.75 14.66
N ALA A 191 -10.94 -20.23 15.91
CA ALA A 191 -9.81 -20.91 16.55
C ALA A 191 -9.34 -22.12 15.74
N SER A 192 -10.27 -22.99 15.33
CA SER A 192 -9.95 -24.19 14.55
C SER A 192 -9.46 -23.85 13.14
N SER A 193 -10.06 -22.85 12.48
CA SER A 193 -9.58 -22.37 11.17
C SER A 193 -8.16 -21.81 11.25
N LEU A 194 -7.82 -21.06 12.29
CA LEU A 194 -6.48 -20.49 12.46
C LEU A 194 -5.45 -21.49 13.03
N GLY A 195 -5.87 -22.68 13.46
CA GLY A 195 -5.02 -23.66 14.16
C GLY A 195 -4.54 -23.14 15.52
N LEU A 196 -5.40 -22.41 16.24
CA LEU A 196 -5.11 -21.83 17.55
C LEU A 196 -5.93 -22.51 18.65
N ALA A 197 -5.38 -22.50 19.86
CA ALA A 197 -6.14 -22.86 21.04
C ALA A 197 -7.19 -21.76 21.33
N PRO A 198 -8.43 -22.11 21.73
CA PRO A 198 -9.51 -21.12 21.91
C PRO A 198 -9.21 -20.02 22.94
N ASP A 199 -8.39 -20.32 23.95
CA ASP A 199 -7.94 -19.40 25.00
C ASP A 199 -6.99 -18.29 24.50
N LEU A 200 -6.39 -18.47 23.32
CA LEU A 200 -5.61 -17.42 22.66
C LEU A 200 -6.48 -16.37 21.98
N LEU A 201 -7.76 -16.64 21.74
CA LEU A 201 -8.64 -15.67 21.10
C LEU A 201 -9.01 -14.55 22.08
N PRO A 202 -8.86 -13.27 21.70
CA PRO A 202 -9.32 -12.17 22.52
C PRO A 202 -10.86 -12.11 22.55
N GLU A 203 -11.38 -11.35 23.51
CA GLU A 203 -12.82 -11.08 23.61
C GLU A 203 -13.37 -10.51 22.30
N ALA A 204 -14.55 -10.95 21.89
CA ALA A 204 -15.24 -10.45 20.71
C ALA A 204 -16.21 -9.31 21.08
N ILE A 205 -16.16 -8.23 20.33
CA ILE A 205 -17.10 -7.10 20.44
C ILE A 205 -17.82 -6.90 19.11
N ASP A 206 -19.12 -6.60 19.17
CA ASP A 206 -19.88 -6.26 17.98
C ASP A 206 -19.41 -4.93 17.37
N ILE A 207 -19.36 -4.86 16.05
CA ILE A 207 -18.92 -3.67 15.31
C ILE A 207 -19.74 -2.42 15.66
N SER A 208 -20.99 -2.57 16.09
CA SER A 208 -21.83 -1.46 16.57
C SER A 208 -21.32 -0.81 17.85
N ARG A 209 -20.43 -1.46 18.61
CA ARG A 209 -19.75 -0.89 19.78
C ARG A 209 -18.54 -0.02 19.43
N LEU A 210 -18.23 0.10 18.13
CA LEU A 210 -17.15 0.94 17.65
C LEU A 210 -17.75 2.18 16.99
N SER A 211 -17.12 3.32 17.23
CA SER A 211 -17.40 4.54 16.47
C SER A 211 -16.17 4.94 15.66
N ILE A 212 -16.31 5.04 14.35
CA ILE A 212 -15.21 5.46 13.48
C ILE A 212 -14.87 6.93 13.70
N VAL A 213 -13.59 7.20 13.95
CA VAL A 213 -13.04 8.55 14.05
C VAL A 213 -12.49 8.96 12.70
N LYS A 214 -11.71 8.07 12.04
CA LYS A 214 -11.05 8.35 10.75
C LYS A 214 -10.62 7.07 10.04
N GLN A 215 -10.69 7.03 8.71
CA GLN A 215 -10.00 6.00 7.92
C GLN A 215 -8.54 6.43 7.66
N LEU A 216 -7.55 5.67 8.14
CA LEU A 216 -6.13 6.02 7.98
C LEU A 216 -5.50 5.40 6.73
N HIS A 217 -5.90 4.18 6.40
CA HIS A 217 -5.40 3.41 5.27
C HIS A 217 -6.48 2.45 4.74
N ASP A 218 -6.21 1.72 3.66
CA ASP A 218 -7.15 0.76 3.07
C ASP A 218 -7.57 -0.38 4.01
N SER A 219 -6.82 -0.65 5.09
CA SER A 219 -7.12 -1.68 6.08
C SER A 219 -7.20 -1.17 7.52
N VAL A 220 -6.97 0.13 7.76
CA VAL A 220 -6.76 0.70 9.10
C VAL A 220 -7.72 1.86 9.37
N CYS A 221 -8.58 1.69 10.38
CA CYS A 221 -9.46 2.74 10.90
C CYS A 221 -9.03 3.15 12.30
N LEU A 222 -9.11 4.44 12.61
CA LEU A 222 -9.05 4.96 13.97
C LEU A 222 -10.47 4.96 14.53
N VAL A 223 -10.66 4.36 15.71
CA VAL A 223 -11.98 4.16 16.33
C VAL A 223 -11.96 4.47 17.82
N HIS A 224 -13.14 4.76 18.39
CA HIS A 224 -13.40 4.61 19.82
C HIS A 224 -14.18 3.32 20.08
N ILE A 225 -14.09 2.82 21.30
CA ILE A 225 -14.89 1.70 21.80
C ILE A 225 -15.87 2.25 22.82
N ASP A 226 -17.17 1.95 22.66
CA ASP A 226 -18.19 2.32 23.61
C ASP A 226 -18.19 1.35 24.82
N HIS A 227 -17.83 1.88 25.98
CA HIS A 227 -17.72 1.15 27.26
C HIS A 227 -19.01 1.15 28.09
N ALA A 228 -20.16 1.42 27.49
CA ALA A 228 -21.43 1.75 28.16
C ALA A 228 -21.97 0.73 29.20
N ASN A 229 -21.33 -0.43 29.40
CA ASN A 229 -21.73 -1.47 30.37
C ASN A 229 -20.63 -1.92 31.34
N GLN A 230 -19.47 -1.25 31.42
CA GLN A 230 -18.57 -1.45 32.57
C GLN A 230 -19.01 -0.48 33.66
N GLY A 231 -19.54 -1.01 34.77
CA GLY A 231 -20.18 -0.27 35.85
C GLY A 231 -19.50 1.07 36.13
N ARG A 232 -20.22 2.16 35.85
CA ARG A 232 -19.91 3.49 36.36
C ARG A 232 -20.05 3.39 37.88
N ASP A 233 -18.93 3.17 38.57
CA ASP A 233 -18.78 3.74 39.90
C ASP A 233 -18.79 5.26 39.70
N ASP A 234 -19.90 5.88 40.10
CA ASP A 234 -20.13 7.32 40.10
C ASP A 234 -19.04 8.05 40.90
N LYS A 235 -17.93 8.36 40.24
CA LYS A 235 -17.08 9.49 40.58
C LYS A 235 -17.06 10.42 39.38
N GLY A 236 -17.94 11.41 39.46
CA GLY A 236 -18.02 12.51 38.52
C GLY A 236 -16.65 13.15 38.33
N GLY A 237 -16.23 13.19 37.09
CA GLY A 237 -15.15 14.01 36.57
C GLY A 237 -15.55 14.37 35.14
N ASP A 238 -15.66 15.67 34.89
CA ASP A 238 -15.97 16.28 33.61
C ASP A 238 -14.84 16.05 32.58
N ASP A 239 -14.64 14.80 32.15
CA ASP A 239 -13.76 14.47 31.02
C ASP A 239 -14.58 13.83 29.90
N GLU A 240 -15.37 14.65 29.21
CA GLU A 240 -15.90 14.33 27.87
C GLU A 240 -14.77 14.12 26.83
N ASN A 241 -13.51 14.33 27.21
CA ASN A 241 -12.34 14.40 26.32
C ASN A 241 -11.40 13.18 26.30
N ASP A 242 -11.58 12.14 27.13
CA ASP A 242 -10.60 11.03 27.16
C ASP A 242 -11.20 9.67 26.77
N ARG A 243 -11.90 9.64 25.62
CA ARG A 243 -12.20 8.35 24.96
C ARG A 243 -10.91 7.83 24.34
N GLU A 244 -10.38 6.74 24.87
CA GLU A 244 -9.18 6.08 24.34
C GLU A 244 -9.36 5.78 22.83
N LEU A 245 -8.31 6.08 22.06
CA LEU A 245 -8.26 5.83 20.63
C LEU A 245 -7.65 4.47 20.33
N TRP A 246 -8.27 3.75 19.40
CA TRP A 246 -7.88 2.40 19.01
C TRP A 246 -7.74 2.28 17.50
N ILE A 247 -6.95 1.31 17.07
CA ILE A 247 -6.85 0.92 15.66
C ILE A 247 -7.76 -0.27 15.41
N LEU A 248 -8.71 -0.13 14.49
CA LEU A 248 -9.39 -1.25 13.87
C LEU A 248 -8.65 -1.63 12.58
N LYS A 249 -8.13 -2.86 12.54
CA LYS A 249 -7.65 -3.49 11.31
C LYS A 249 -8.77 -4.31 10.70
N ALA A 250 -9.20 -3.97 9.48
CA ALA A 250 -10.29 -4.63 8.77
C ALA A 250 -10.14 -4.48 7.25
N LEU A 251 -10.41 -5.55 6.51
CA LEU A 251 -10.20 -5.63 5.06
C LEU A 251 -11.49 -5.95 4.32
N THR A 252 -11.70 -5.29 3.18
CA THR A 252 -12.84 -5.51 2.27
C THR A 252 -12.44 -6.30 1.00
N SER A 253 -11.16 -6.64 0.87
CA SER A 253 -10.56 -7.48 -0.17
C SER A 253 -9.28 -8.13 0.38
N GLY A 254 -8.91 -9.29 -0.12
CA GLY A 254 -7.78 -10.07 0.37
C GLY A 254 -7.99 -10.53 1.82
N THR A 255 -9.19 -10.97 2.20
CA THR A 255 -9.52 -11.27 3.61
C THR A 255 -8.61 -12.33 4.23
N LYS A 256 -8.02 -13.22 3.42
CA LYS A 256 -6.97 -14.14 3.84
C LYS A 256 -5.80 -13.48 4.58
N TYR A 257 -5.38 -12.28 4.17
CA TYR A 257 -4.26 -11.57 4.78
C TYR A 257 -4.60 -11.04 6.17
N LEU A 258 -5.86 -10.64 6.40
CA LEU A 258 -6.36 -10.26 7.73
C LEU A 258 -6.19 -11.41 8.73
N TYR A 259 -6.56 -12.62 8.30
CA TYR A 259 -6.53 -13.81 9.15
C TYR A 259 -5.11 -14.35 9.36
N ILE A 260 -4.22 -14.21 8.37
CA ILE A 260 -2.79 -14.48 8.54
C ILE A 260 -2.19 -13.54 9.57
N GLU A 261 -2.44 -12.25 9.46
CA GLU A 261 -1.96 -11.27 10.44
C GLU A 261 -2.47 -11.58 11.84
N LEU A 262 -3.78 -11.79 11.99
CA LEU A 262 -4.40 -12.15 13.26
C LEU A 262 -3.74 -13.40 13.87
N ARG A 263 -3.60 -14.47 13.09
CA ARG A 263 -2.96 -15.71 13.55
C ARG A 263 -1.52 -15.47 13.98
N ASN A 264 -0.75 -14.73 13.18
CA ASN A 264 0.66 -14.48 13.44
C ASN A 264 0.84 -13.66 14.72
N LEU A 265 0.05 -12.60 14.92
CA LEU A 265 0.10 -11.78 16.14
C LEU A 265 -0.32 -12.55 17.39
N LEU A 266 -1.32 -13.43 17.30
CA LEU A 266 -1.77 -14.23 18.46
C LEU A 266 -0.76 -15.30 18.88
N ARG A 267 -0.02 -15.89 17.93
CA ARG A 267 0.99 -16.93 18.23
C ARG A 267 2.31 -16.35 18.73
N MET A 268 2.71 -15.19 18.19
CA MET A 268 3.99 -14.58 18.51
C MET A 268 4.05 -14.12 19.97
N GLU A 269 5.18 -14.36 20.63
CA GLU A 269 5.44 -13.82 21.96
C GLU A 269 5.48 -12.29 21.91
N PRO A 270 4.99 -11.58 22.95
CA PRO A 270 5.03 -10.12 22.98
C PRO A 270 6.47 -9.56 22.92
N HIS A 271 6.66 -8.46 22.20
CA HIS A 271 7.90 -7.70 22.17
C HIS A 271 7.60 -6.20 22.15
N VAL A 272 8.36 -5.41 22.89
CA VAL A 272 8.07 -3.97 23.10
C VAL A 272 8.11 -3.12 21.82
N HIS A 273 8.86 -3.57 20.81
CA HIS A 273 9.00 -2.89 19.50
C HIS A 273 8.21 -3.57 18.38
N VAL A 274 7.30 -4.47 18.71
CA VAL A 274 6.34 -5.09 17.79
C VAL A 274 4.94 -4.74 18.29
N ILE A 275 4.01 -4.50 17.37
CA ILE A 275 2.62 -4.18 17.73
C ILE A 275 2.07 -5.23 18.71
N SER A 276 1.37 -4.76 19.73
CA SER A 276 0.80 -5.62 20.75
C SER A 276 -0.21 -6.59 20.14
N ARG A 277 -0.42 -7.73 20.81
CA ARG A 277 -1.49 -8.67 20.43
C ARG A 277 -2.84 -7.95 20.32
N PRO A 278 -3.73 -8.38 19.42
CA PRO A 278 -5.08 -7.85 19.32
C PRO A 278 -5.79 -7.88 20.67
N ARG A 279 -6.41 -6.75 21.03
CA ARG A 279 -7.14 -6.59 22.29
C ARG A 279 -8.55 -7.15 22.20
N TYR A 280 -9.20 -6.95 21.06
CA TYR A 280 -10.56 -7.42 20.78
C TYR A 280 -10.65 -7.98 19.37
N LEU A 281 -11.47 -9.01 19.17
CA LEU A 281 -12.01 -9.36 17.85
C LEU A 281 -13.22 -8.48 17.56
N VAL A 282 -13.36 -8.02 16.32
CA VAL A 282 -14.54 -7.26 15.90
C VAL A 282 -15.43 -8.17 15.08
N THR A 283 -16.68 -8.27 15.48
CA THR A 283 -17.66 -9.14 14.83
C THR A 283 -18.83 -8.38 14.26
N LYS A 284 -19.45 -8.94 13.22
CA LYS A 284 -20.71 -8.48 12.68
C LYS A 284 -21.62 -9.66 12.40
N TYR A 285 -22.90 -9.51 12.71
CA TYR A 285 -23.90 -10.46 12.22
C TYR A 285 -24.11 -10.28 10.71
N CYS A 286 -23.76 -11.32 9.97
CA CYS A 286 -23.96 -11.41 8.52
C CYS A 286 -25.33 -12.03 8.27
N ARG A 287 -26.27 -11.21 7.75
CA ARG A 287 -27.62 -11.69 7.39
C ARG A 287 -27.55 -12.74 6.29
N PHE A 288 -26.61 -12.58 5.37
CA PHE A 288 -26.32 -13.59 4.37
C PHE A 288 -25.55 -14.75 5.01
N GLY A 289 -26.17 -15.92 5.07
CA GLY A 289 -25.61 -17.12 5.71
C GLY A 289 -25.80 -17.23 7.22
N GLY A 290 -26.39 -16.21 7.87
CA GLY A 290 -26.83 -16.27 9.28
C GLY A 290 -25.71 -16.51 10.29
N LYS A 291 -24.51 -15.97 10.07
CA LYS A 291 -23.33 -16.17 10.92
C LYS A 291 -22.85 -14.87 11.54
N THR A 292 -22.27 -14.95 12.74
CA THR A 292 -21.47 -13.86 13.32
C THR A 292 -20.03 -14.00 12.83
N ALA A 293 -19.66 -13.17 11.85
CA ALA A 293 -18.35 -13.20 11.22
C ALA A 293 -17.37 -12.25 11.91
N VAL A 294 -16.10 -12.60 11.90
CA VAL A 294 -15.00 -11.78 12.41
C VAL A 294 -14.54 -10.86 11.27
N VAL A 295 -14.90 -9.58 11.34
CA VAL A 295 -14.65 -8.59 10.27
C VAL A 295 -13.30 -7.89 10.43
N GLY A 296 -12.69 -8.00 11.61
CA GLY A 296 -11.46 -7.30 11.96
C GLY A 296 -11.04 -7.57 13.40
N PHE A 297 -10.02 -6.83 13.84
CA PHE A 297 -9.55 -6.88 15.22
C PHE A 297 -8.99 -5.52 15.64
N VAL A 298 -8.94 -5.28 16.95
CA VAL A 298 -8.52 -4.01 17.55
C VAL A 298 -7.09 -4.09 18.08
N LEU A 299 -6.29 -3.09 17.74
CA LEU A 299 -4.91 -2.88 18.17
C LEU A 299 -4.75 -1.54 18.88
N ARG A 300 -3.69 -1.42 19.69
CA ARG A 300 -3.32 -0.17 20.34
C ARG A 300 -2.99 0.92 19.31
N PHE A 301 -3.49 2.13 19.51
CA PHE A 301 -3.07 3.29 18.74
C PHE A 301 -1.76 3.87 19.29
N HIS A 302 -0.82 4.16 18.38
CA HIS A 302 0.46 4.79 18.71
C HIS A 302 0.46 6.24 18.18
N THR A 303 0.46 7.19 19.11
CA THR A 303 0.26 8.63 18.84
C THR A 303 1.46 9.33 18.21
N GLY A 304 2.65 8.72 18.23
CA GLY A 304 3.89 9.33 17.71
C GLY A 304 3.98 9.39 16.18
N GLY A 305 2.99 8.87 15.46
CA GLY A 305 2.95 8.90 14.00
C GLY A 305 3.94 7.93 13.35
N SER A 306 4.06 8.01 12.01
CA SER A 306 4.98 7.15 11.25
C SER A 306 6.40 7.70 11.27
N LEU A 307 7.38 6.80 11.34
CA LEU A 307 8.80 7.14 11.24
C LEU A 307 9.14 7.77 9.89
N ARG A 308 8.42 7.37 8.81
CA ARG A 308 8.51 7.95 7.46
C ARG A 308 8.39 9.47 7.45
N ASP A 309 7.41 10.01 8.18
CA ASP A 309 7.13 11.45 8.19
C ASP A 309 7.97 12.18 9.25
N THR A 310 8.35 11.47 10.31
CA THR A 310 9.13 11.99 11.44
C THR A 310 10.60 12.20 11.08
N LEU A 311 11.23 11.28 10.35
CA LEU A 311 12.66 11.34 10.02
C LEU A 311 13.04 12.63 9.27
N PRO A 312 12.38 12.98 8.14
CA PRO A 312 12.73 14.21 7.43
C PRO A 312 12.38 15.46 8.23
N LEU A 313 11.33 15.43 9.07
CA LEU A 313 10.98 16.56 9.95
C LEU A 313 12.13 16.87 10.91
N LEU A 314 12.55 15.88 11.69
CA LEU A 314 13.64 16.04 12.66
C LEU A 314 14.96 16.40 11.98
N ARG A 315 15.23 15.84 10.79
CA ARG A 315 16.43 16.18 10.01
C ARG A 315 16.45 17.67 9.65
N ILE A 316 15.38 18.20 9.07
CA ILE A 316 15.30 19.59 8.59
C ILE A 316 15.41 20.57 9.77
N HIS A 317 14.87 20.22 10.93
CA HIS A 317 14.99 21.02 12.15
C HIS A 317 16.28 20.79 12.93
N GLY A 318 17.22 19.98 12.44
CA GLY A 318 18.49 19.71 13.13
C GLY A 318 18.35 18.89 14.42
N GLN A 319 17.23 18.22 14.62
CA GLN A 319 16.86 17.48 15.83
C GLN A 319 17.12 15.96 15.72
N LEU A 320 17.57 15.47 14.56
CA LEU A 320 17.87 14.06 14.35
C LEU A 320 19.30 13.70 14.81
N ALA A 321 19.48 13.61 16.13
CA ALA A 321 20.76 13.28 16.75
C ALA A 321 21.18 11.80 16.48
N LEU A 322 22.47 11.49 16.65
CA LEU A 322 23.02 10.17 16.33
C LEU A 322 22.53 9.08 17.30
N ASP A 323 22.40 9.42 18.58
CA ASP A 323 21.85 8.57 19.64
C ASP A 323 20.41 8.12 19.34
N VAL A 324 19.55 9.03 18.88
CA VAL A 324 18.17 8.73 18.46
C VAL A 324 18.17 7.77 17.27
N ARG A 325 19.01 8.03 16.26
CA ARG A 325 19.16 7.15 15.08
C ARG A 325 19.64 5.74 15.47
N LEU A 326 20.63 5.65 16.37
CA LEU A 326 21.14 4.38 16.88
C LEU A 326 20.11 3.63 17.73
N LYS A 327 19.36 4.36 18.56
CA LYS A 327 18.25 3.80 19.35
C LYS A 327 17.24 3.14 18.41
N TRP A 328 16.70 3.88 17.44
CA TRP A 328 15.72 3.35 16.50
C TRP A 328 16.25 2.19 15.65
N ALA A 329 17.49 2.28 15.16
CA ALA A 329 18.16 1.20 14.44
C ALA A 329 18.24 -0.10 15.27
N THR A 330 18.64 0.02 16.53
CA THR A 330 18.79 -1.12 17.45
C THR A 330 17.44 -1.73 17.81
N GLN A 331 16.44 -0.89 18.09
CA GLN A 331 15.08 -1.32 18.40
C GLN A 331 14.43 -2.05 17.21
N LEU A 332 14.61 -1.54 15.99
CA LEU A 332 14.14 -2.19 14.75
C LEU A 332 14.84 -3.52 14.51
N ALA A 333 16.17 -3.57 14.56
CA ALA A 333 16.91 -4.82 14.38
C ALA A 333 16.51 -5.89 15.42
N SER A 334 16.26 -5.47 16.67
CA SER A 334 15.74 -6.35 17.72
C SER A 334 14.34 -6.86 17.42
N ALA A 335 13.45 -5.99 16.91
CA ALA A 335 12.09 -6.37 16.56
C ALA A 335 12.04 -7.38 15.41
N VAL A 336 12.78 -7.14 14.33
CA VAL A 336 12.85 -8.06 13.17
C VAL A 336 13.42 -9.42 13.61
N LEU A 337 14.49 -9.41 14.42
CA LEU A 337 15.05 -10.64 14.97
C LEU A 337 14.04 -11.41 15.82
N HIS A 338 13.27 -10.72 16.66
CA HIS A 338 12.23 -11.33 17.49
C HIS A 338 11.12 -11.97 16.65
N VAL A 339 10.63 -11.26 15.62
CA VAL A 339 9.61 -11.78 14.70
C VAL A 339 10.05 -13.10 14.08
N ARG A 340 11.32 -13.18 13.69
CA ARG A 340 11.92 -14.39 13.12
C ARG A 340 12.13 -15.50 14.15
N GLU A 341 12.89 -15.24 15.21
CA GLU A 341 13.33 -16.27 16.17
C GLU A 341 12.22 -16.72 17.14
N ARG A 342 11.32 -15.81 17.53
CA ARG A 342 10.25 -16.07 18.51
C ARG A 342 8.88 -16.17 17.86
N GLY A 343 8.66 -15.47 16.75
CA GLY A 343 7.43 -15.59 15.96
C GLY A 343 7.45 -16.76 14.98
N GLY A 344 8.62 -17.20 14.51
CA GLY A 344 8.74 -18.25 13.49
C GLY A 344 8.15 -17.84 12.14
N ILE A 345 8.11 -16.53 11.87
CA ILE A 345 7.58 -15.95 10.63
C ILE A 345 8.59 -14.98 10.04
N PHE A 346 8.53 -14.79 8.72
CA PHE A 346 9.28 -13.73 8.04
C PHE A 346 8.47 -12.44 7.97
N TYR A 347 9.14 -11.30 7.84
CA TYR A 347 8.53 -9.98 7.71
C TYR A 347 8.83 -9.37 6.32
N PRO A 348 7.93 -9.52 5.33
CA PRO A 348 8.23 -9.24 3.93
C PRO A 348 8.01 -7.78 3.51
N ASP A 349 7.52 -6.91 4.40
CA ASP A 349 7.16 -5.51 4.10
C ASP A 349 7.91 -4.50 5.02
N LEU A 350 9.22 -4.66 5.16
CA LEU A 350 10.04 -3.78 6.00
C LEU A 350 10.34 -2.45 5.31
N ARG A 351 9.49 -1.46 5.58
CA ARG A 351 9.58 -0.06 5.14
C ARG A 351 9.18 0.90 6.25
N LEU A 352 9.52 2.18 6.10
CA LEU A 352 9.24 3.20 7.11
C LEU A 352 7.75 3.48 7.33
N ASP A 353 6.89 3.19 6.34
CA ASP A 353 5.43 3.27 6.47
C ASP A 353 4.90 2.33 7.57
N ASN A 354 5.56 1.18 7.75
CA ASN A 354 5.17 0.14 8.72
C ASN A 354 5.93 0.25 10.05
N VAL A 355 6.54 1.40 10.31
CA VAL A 355 7.19 1.73 11.57
C VAL A 355 6.54 2.98 12.15
N VAL A 356 5.93 2.85 13.32
CA VAL A 356 5.31 3.96 14.04
C VAL A 356 6.07 4.25 15.34
N LEU A 357 5.85 5.43 15.90
CA LEU A 357 6.42 5.83 17.19
C LEU A 357 5.39 5.71 18.30
N SER A 358 5.78 5.10 19.40
CA SER A 358 5.03 5.11 20.65
C SER A 358 4.97 6.52 21.25
N GLY A 359 4.11 6.74 22.25
CA GLY A 359 4.07 8.00 23.00
C GLY A 359 5.38 8.33 23.73
N ARG A 360 6.30 7.35 23.86
CA ARG A 360 7.65 7.53 24.42
C ARG A 360 8.73 7.75 23.34
N GLY A 361 8.34 7.83 22.06
CA GLY A 361 9.28 7.97 20.95
C GLY A 361 10.09 6.71 20.64
N ASP A 362 9.59 5.54 21.03
CA ASP A 362 10.17 4.24 20.65
C ASP A 362 9.53 3.71 19.37
N VAL A 363 10.31 3.05 18.52
CA VAL A 363 9.76 2.41 17.32
C VAL A 363 8.90 1.20 17.66
N VAL A 364 7.84 1.02 16.89
CA VAL A 364 6.95 -0.15 16.92
C VAL A 364 6.69 -0.58 15.49
N MET A 365 7.04 -1.82 15.16
CA MET A 365 6.69 -2.45 13.89
C MET A 365 5.21 -2.80 13.87
N VAL A 366 4.52 -2.42 12.79
CA VAL A 366 3.10 -2.70 12.55
C VAL A 366 2.91 -3.43 11.23
N ASP A 367 1.69 -3.78 10.87
CA ASP A 367 1.31 -4.36 9.57
C ASP A 367 1.98 -5.72 9.25
N PHE A 368 1.36 -6.79 9.75
CA PHE A 368 1.83 -8.17 9.59
C PHE A 368 0.99 -8.95 8.57
N GLU A 369 0.34 -8.26 7.62
CA GLU A 369 -0.46 -8.84 6.54
C GLU A 369 0.39 -9.69 5.56
N GLN A 370 1.73 -9.53 5.57
CA GLN A 370 2.70 -10.28 4.75
C GLN A 370 2.48 -10.22 3.22
N ARG A 371 1.81 -9.19 2.70
CA ARG A 371 1.49 -9.13 1.26
C ARG A 371 2.73 -8.94 0.37
N GLY A 372 3.82 -8.38 0.90
CA GLY A 372 5.07 -8.09 0.18
C GLY A 372 5.45 -6.61 0.25
N VAL A 373 6.52 -6.24 -0.43
CA VAL A 373 7.04 -4.86 -0.49
C VAL A 373 7.21 -4.44 -1.94
N TRP A 374 7.30 -3.14 -2.18
CA TRP A 374 7.70 -2.60 -3.48
C TRP A 374 9.10 -3.09 -3.88
N CYS A 375 9.30 -3.32 -5.19
CA CYS A 375 10.57 -3.86 -5.72
C CYS A 375 11.77 -2.99 -5.36
N GLU A 376 11.52 -1.70 -5.12
CA GLU A 376 12.43 -0.72 -4.58
C GLU A 376 13.11 -1.09 -3.26
N PHE A 377 12.39 -1.75 -2.35
CA PHE A 377 12.89 -2.16 -1.02
C PHE A 377 13.29 -3.63 -0.98
N ALA A 378 12.65 -4.47 -1.81
CA ALA A 378 12.89 -5.89 -1.84
C ALA A 378 14.33 -6.27 -2.24
N ALA A 379 14.77 -7.41 -1.72
CA ALA A 379 16.03 -8.02 -2.09
C ALA A 379 16.00 -8.53 -3.55
N PRO A 380 17.13 -8.55 -4.26
CA PRO A 380 17.20 -8.98 -5.66
C PRO A 380 16.64 -10.40 -5.90
N GLU A 381 16.85 -11.33 -4.97
CA GLU A 381 16.31 -12.69 -5.06
C GLU A 381 14.78 -12.74 -4.90
N VAL A 382 14.20 -11.84 -4.09
CA VAL A 382 12.74 -11.68 -3.96
C VAL A 382 12.19 -11.05 -5.23
N ASN A 383 12.85 -10.00 -5.75
CA ASN A 383 12.47 -9.35 -6.99
C ASN A 383 12.48 -10.30 -8.18
N ALA A 384 13.48 -11.17 -8.31
CA ALA A 384 13.53 -12.15 -9.39
C ALA A 384 12.29 -13.07 -9.40
N LEU A 385 11.89 -13.55 -8.22
CA LEU A 385 10.68 -14.37 -8.04
C LEU A 385 9.40 -13.57 -8.26
N ASP A 386 9.36 -12.31 -7.82
CA ASP A 386 8.19 -11.46 -8.01
C ASP A 386 8.00 -11.05 -9.48
N TYR A 387 9.09 -10.84 -10.22
CA TYR A 387 9.02 -10.62 -11.66
C TYR A 387 8.50 -11.86 -12.40
N ALA A 388 8.99 -13.05 -12.04
CA ALA A 388 8.45 -14.30 -12.56
C ALA A 388 6.95 -14.43 -12.26
N ARG A 389 6.52 -14.09 -11.04
CA ARG A 389 5.10 -14.09 -10.64
C ARG A 389 4.27 -13.13 -11.47
N ILE A 390 4.71 -11.89 -11.66
CA ILE A 390 3.99 -10.89 -12.46
C ILE A 390 3.87 -11.36 -13.91
N LEU A 391 4.95 -11.86 -14.50
CA LEU A 391 4.97 -12.32 -15.89
C LEU A 391 4.17 -13.62 -16.10
N ALA A 392 4.05 -14.48 -15.09
CA ALA A 392 3.25 -15.70 -15.17
C ALA A 392 1.73 -15.43 -15.07
N SER A 393 1.31 -14.31 -14.47
CA SER A 393 -0.11 -14.02 -14.17
C SER A 393 -0.73 -12.91 -15.02
N SER A 394 -0.05 -12.39 -16.05
CA SER A 394 -0.36 -11.09 -16.69
C SER A 394 -1.56 -11.06 -17.67
N ASP A 395 -2.61 -11.86 -17.47
CA ASP A 395 -3.78 -11.96 -18.38
C ASP A 395 -5.12 -11.47 -17.81
N GLU A 396 -5.15 -10.77 -16.67
CA GLU A 396 -6.37 -10.08 -16.20
C GLU A 396 -6.14 -8.56 -16.09
N PRO A 397 -7.04 -7.71 -16.66
CA PRO A 397 -7.09 -6.30 -16.30
C PRO A 397 -7.59 -6.19 -14.85
N SER A 398 -6.67 -6.31 -13.89
CA SER A 398 -6.98 -6.05 -12.49
C SER A 398 -7.07 -4.54 -12.26
N PRO A 399 -8.11 -4.04 -11.58
CA PRO A 399 -8.20 -2.63 -11.23
C PRO A 399 -7.09 -2.25 -10.23
N PRO A 400 -6.70 -0.97 -10.19
CA PRO A 400 -5.53 -0.44 -9.48
C PRO A 400 -5.49 -0.52 -7.92
N ASN A 401 -6.27 -1.41 -7.29
CA ASN A 401 -6.46 -1.49 -5.84
C ASN A 401 -5.37 -2.25 -5.07
N SER A 402 -4.10 -1.95 -5.31
CA SER A 402 -3.01 -2.48 -4.48
C SER A 402 -1.79 -1.55 -4.51
N SER A 403 -1.78 -0.58 -3.59
CA SER A 403 -0.54 0.07 -3.16
C SER A 403 0.38 -0.99 -2.56
N GLY A 404 1.27 -1.53 -3.39
CA GLY A 404 2.30 -2.49 -3.00
C GLY A 404 1.76 -3.75 -2.36
N SER A 405 1.28 -4.68 -3.18
CA SER A 405 1.50 -6.12 -3.01
C SER A 405 0.60 -6.94 -3.93
N SER A 406 1.11 -8.12 -4.28
CA SER A 406 0.45 -9.18 -5.03
C SER A 406 -0.92 -9.59 -4.49
N ILE A 407 -2.00 -9.35 -5.22
CA ILE A 407 -3.33 -9.99 -5.12
C ILE A 407 -3.96 -9.83 -6.51
N GLY A 408 -4.61 -10.78 -7.18
CA GLY A 408 -5.39 -11.96 -6.79
C GLY A 408 -6.74 -11.85 -7.51
N SER A 409 -7.10 -12.90 -8.26
CA SER A 409 -8.20 -12.91 -9.24
C SER A 409 -9.59 -12.78 -8.59
N GLY A 410 -10.38 -11.84 -9.10
CA GLY A 410 -11.82 -11.75 -8.84
C GLY A 410 -12.59 -12.23 -10.07
N SER A 411 -13.17 -13.43 -9.99
CA SER A 411 -13.89 -14.09 -11.10
C SER A 411 -15.10 -13.30 -11.62
N ASN A 412 -15.03 -13.01 -12.93
CA ASN A 412 -16.07 -13.00 -13.98
C ASN A 412 -17.42 -12.34 -13.71
N ASN A 413 -17.67 -11.20 -14.40
CA ASN A 413 -18.84 -11.12 -15.27
C ASN A 413 -18.84 -10.02 -16.38
N ASP A 414 -17.70 -9.57 -16.91
CA ASP A 414 -17.68 -8.68 -18.07
C ASP A 414 -16.70 -9.18 -19.14
N ARG A 415 -17.10 -10.24 -19.86
CA ARG A 415 -16.35 -10.84 -20.97
C ARG A 415 -16.62 -10.21 -22.34
N ASN A 416 -17.18 -9.01 -22.39
CA ASN A 416 -17.45 -8.34 -23.65
C ASN A 416 -16.77 -6.97 -23.71
N ASN A 417 -15.74 -6.92 -24.57
CA ASN A 417 -15.39 -5.77 -25.41
C ASN A 417 -14.25 -4.83 -24.95
N THR A 418 -13.00 -5.33 -24.93
CA THR A 418 -11.82 -4.52 -25.28
C THR A 418 -10.81 -5.41 -26.01
N GLY A 419 -10.59 -5.19 -27.31
CA GLY A 419 -9.68 -5.96 -28.17
C GLY A 419 -8.18 -5.70 -27.95
N ASP A 420 -7.74 -5.63 -26.69
CA ASP A 420 -6.31 -5.50 -26.36
C ASP A 420 -5.67 -6.89 -26.28
N ASP A 421 -4.80 -7.17 -27.25
CA ASP A 421 -3.88 -8.32 -27.32
C ASP A 421 -3.13 -8.50 -25.99
N PRO A 422 -2.93 -9.73 -25.45
CA PRO A 422 -2.22 -9.93 -24.19
C PRO A 422 -0.87 -9.21 -24.18
N THR A 423 -0.60 -8.46 -23.10
CA THR A 423 0.58 -7.59 -23.01
C THR A 423 1.89 -8.40 -22.94
N VAL A 424 1.82 -9.66 -22.49
CA VAL A 424 2.94 -10.60 -22.44
C VAL A 424 2.64 -11.77 -23.39
N PRO A 425 3.60 -12.26 -24.18
CA PRO A 425 3.42 -13.45 -25.01
C PRO A 425 3.10 -14.72 -24.20
N GLU A 426 2.25 -15.60 -24.73
CA GLU A 426 1.82 -16.85 -24.05
C GLU A 426 2.99 -17.78 -23.74
N ASP A 427 3.98 -17.88 -24.62
CA ASP A 427 5.20 -18.66 -24.42
C ASP A 427 6.02 -18.13 -23.24
N VAL A 428 6.08 -16.80 -23.06
CA VAL A 428 6.73 -16.16 -21.91
C VAL A 428 5.97 -16.43 -20.62
N ARG A 429 4.63 -16.31 -20.62
CA ARG A 429 3.80 -16.65 -19.46
C ARG A 429 4.01 -18.10 -19.04
N SER A 430 3.89 -19.02 -19.99
CA SER A 430 4.08 -20.45 -19.78
C SER A 430 5.48 -20.78 -19.24
N LEU A 431 6.51 -20.10 -19.73
CA LEU A 431 7.88 -20.25 -19.23
C LEU A 431 7.98 -19.88 -17.75
N PHE A 432 7.53 -18.69 -17.35
CA PHE A 432 7.64 -18.23 -15.97
C PHE A 432 6.68 -18.97 -15.02
N ALA A 433 5.50 -19.37 -15.49
CA ALA A 433 4.61 -20.26 -14.74
C ALA A 433 5.29 -21.61 -14.46
N ALA A 434 5.98 -22.19 -15.45
CA ALA A 434 6.73 -23.42 -15.26
C ALA A 434 7.89 -23.26 -14.26
N VAL A 435 8.58 -22.12 -14.27
CA VAL A 435 9.62 -21.79 -13.28
C VAL A 435 9.01 -21.76 -11.87
N LEU A 436 7.90 -21.04 -11.67
CA LEU A 436 7.25 -20.96 -10.36
C LEU A 436 6.72 -22.32 -9.88
N THR A 437 6.12 -23.12 -10.75
CA THR A 437 5.62 -24.47 -10.41
C THR A 437 6.73 -25.41 -9.95
N ARG A 438 7.97 -25.25 -10.45
CA ARG A 438 9.12 -26.01 -9.94
C ARG A 438 9.58 -25.52 -8.57
N GLN A 439 9.44 -24.24 -8.26
CA GLN A 439 9.82 -23.65 -6.97
C GLN A 439 8.75 -23.86 -5.88
N LEU A 440 7.48 -23.70 -6.23
CA LEU A 440 6.33 -23.79 -5.35
C LEU A 440 5.14 -24.34 -6.12
N ARG A 441 4.87 -25.65 -5.98
CA ARG A 441 3.72 -26.28 -6.64
C ARG A 441 2.40 -25.70 -6.11
N GLY A 442 1.47 -25.39 -7.01
CA GLY A 442 0.15 -24.85 -6.66
C GLY A 442 0.16 -23.38 -6.22
N TRP A 443 1.19 -22.62 -6.60
CA TRP A 443 1.31 -21.19 -6.30
C TRP A 443 0.13 -20.36 -6.82
N GLU A 444 -0.51 -20.81 -7.91
CA GLU A 444 -1.68 -20.18 -8.52
C GLU A 444 -2.83 -20.08 -7.51
N SER A 445 -3.09 -21.18 -6.77
CA SER A 445 -4.15 -21.22 -5.76
C SER A 445 -3.89 -20.24 -4.61
N LEU A 446 -2.62 -19.92 -4.32
CA LEU A 446 -2.27 -18.93 -3.29
C LEU A 446 -2.58 -17.50 -3.75
N LEU A 447 -2.63 -17.24 -5.06
CA LEU A 447 -3.01 -15.95 -5.63
C LEU A 447 -4.51 -15.82 -5.76
N ASP A 448 -5.18 -16.82 -6.34
CA ASP A 448 -6.59 -16.76 -6.73
C ASP A 448 -7.56 -16.90 -5.55
N ASP A 449 -7.19 -17.64 -4.51
CA ASP A 449 -8.10 -17.87 -3.38
C ASP A 449 -8.18 -16.60 -2.52
N GLU A 450 -9.32 -15.90 -2.52
CA GLU A 450 -9.57 -14.77 -1.58
C GLU A 450 -9.89 -15.24 -0.15
N GLU A 451 -10.37 -16.49 -0.02
CA GLU A 451 -10.73 -17.12 1.23
C GLU A 451 -9.49 -17.58 2.01
N TYR A 452 -9.50 -17.38 3.33
CA TYR A 452 -8.49 -18.00 4.17
C TYR A 452 -8.68 -19.51 4.19
N THR A 453 -7.64 -20.24 3.79
CA THR A 453 -7.61 -21.69 3.81
C THR A 453 -6.42 -22.18 4.62
N ALA A 454 -6.67 -23.08 5.58
CA ALA A 454 -5.62 -23.69 6.41
C ALA A 454 -4.81 -24.76 5.65
N ARG A 455 -4.49 -24.53 4.37
CA ARG A 455 -3.85 -25.50 3.44
C ARG A 455 -2.36 -25.75 3.73
N GLY A 456 -1.93 -25.66 4.99
CA GLY A 456 -0.56 -25.96 5.40
C GLY A 456 0.48 -24.88 5.10
N HIS A 457 0.12 -23.78 4.43
CA HIS A 457 1.04 -22.66 4.20
C HIS A 457 1.02 -21.65 5.36
N ALA A 458 2.21 -21.20 5.76
CA ALA A 458 2.38 -20.18 6.79
C ALA A 458 2.09 -18.75 6.27
N SER A 459 1.94 -18.55 4.97
CA SER A 459 1.70 -17.24 4.33
C SER A 459 1.06 -17.43 2.95
N TYR A 460 0.72 -16.33 2.27
CA TYR A 460 0.30 -16.31 0.86
C TYR A 460 1.30 -15.56 -0.05
N ASN A 461 2.43 -15.12 0.50
CA ASN A 461 3.44 -14.41 -0.26
C ASN A 461 4.29 -15.38 -1.10
N VAL A 462 3.90 -15.59 -2.35
CA VAL A 462 4.53 -16.56 -3.26
C VAL A 462 6.06 -16.39 -3.37
N PRO A 463 6.61 -15.19 -3.66
CA PRO A 463 8.06 -15.01 -3.72
C PRO A 463 8.78 -15.45 -2.44
N TRP A 464 8.25 -15.11 -1.27
CA TRP A 464 8.87 -15.48 0.01
C TRP A 464 8.72 -16.97 0.35
N LEU A 465 7.62 -17.61 -0.07
CA LEU A 465 7.42 -19.05 0.10
C LEU A 465 8.36 -19.90 -0.79
N CYS A 466 8.85 -19.34 -1.90
CA CYS A 466 9.87 -19.98 -2.76
C CYS A 466 11.28 -19.92 -2.17
N LEU A 467 11.51 -19.15 -1.10
CA LEU A 467 12.80 -18.99 -0.42
C LEU A 467 12.94 -19.98 0.74
N SER A 468 14.16 -20.49 0.97
CA SER A 468 14.50 -21.19 2.20
C SER A 468 14.52 -20.23 3.39
N ALA A 469 14.53 -20.75 4.62
CA ALA A 469 14.57 -19.91 5.81
C ALA A 469 15.79 -18.97 5.81
N ALA A 470 16.97 -19.44 5.43
CA ALA A 470 18.18 -18.61 5.35
C ALA A 470 18.08 -17.52 4.26
N GLU A 471 17.50 -17.85 3.10
CA GLU A 471 17.24 -16.87 2.04
C GLU A 471 16.25 -15.79 2.51
N GLN A 472 15.20 -16.18 3.26
CA GLN A 472 14.27 -15.22 3.87
C GLN A 472 15.01 -14.28 4.84
N GLU A 473 15.96 -14.78 5.64
CA GLU A 473 16.75 -13.89 6.54
C GLU A 473 17.58 -12.89 5.76
N ALA A 474 18.27 -13.39 4.73
CA ALA A 474 19.11 -12.56 3.89
C ALA A 474 18.28 -11.44 3.24
N ALA A 475 17.04 -11.74 2.85
CA ALA A 475 16.10 -10.77 2.31
C ALA A 475 15.62 -9.76 3.39
N GLU A 476 15.31 -10.21 4.61
CA GLU A 476 14.98 -9.35 5.76
C GLU A 476 16.13 -8.39 6.10
N VAL A 477 17.37 -8.90 6.11
CA VAL A 477 18.59 -8.13 6.35
C VAL A 477 18.80 -7.08 5.27
N TYR A 478 18.52 -7.42 4.00
CA TYR A 478 18.59 -6.45 2.91
C TYR A 478 17.62 -5.29 3.13
N MET A 479 16.35 -5.58 3.41
CA MET A 479 15.35 -4.54 3.69
C MET A 479 15.71 -3.72 4.93
N LEU A 480 16.20 -4.38 5.99
CA LEU A 480 16.69 -3.71 7.19
C LEU A 480 17.82 -2.74 6.85
N GLY A 481 18.80 -3.15 6.03
CA GLY A 481 19.87 -2.27 5.55
C GLY A 481 19.35 -1.01 4.84
N ARG A 482 18.31 -1.15 4.01
CA ARG A 482 17.64 -0.02 3.34
C ARG A 482 16.91 0.90 4.32
N VAL A 483 16.25 0.35 5.33
CA VAL A 483 15.60 1.13 6.40
C VAL A 483 16.64 1.84 7.28
N LEU A 484 17.74 1.16 7.64
CA LEU A 484 18.85 1.75 8.39
C LEU A 484 19.44 2.95 7.64
N TRP A 485 19.64 2.83 6.33
CA TRP A 485 20.06 3.97 5.50
C TRP A 485 19.10 5.16 5.64
N CYS A 486 17.79 4.93 5.54
CA CYS A 486 16.80 5.99 5.68
C CYS A 486 16.86 6.65 7.07
N VAL A 487 17.02 5.84 8.13
CA VAL A 487 17.16 6.33 9.51
C VAL A 487 18.42 7.20 9.65
N PHE A 488 19.57 6.78 9.13
CA PHE A 488 20.82 7.52 9.31
C PHE A 488 20.95 8.77 8.44
N GLU A 489 20.40 8.73 7.22
CA GLU A 489 20.36 9.87 6.30
C GLU A 489 19.16 10.80 6.53
N GLY A 490 18.17 10.37 7.34
CA GLY A 490 16.97 11.14 7.67
C GLY A 490 16.02 11.32 6.48
N GLN A 491 15.82 10.25 5.71
CA GLN A 491 14.99 10.21 4.50
C GLN A 491 13.68 9.45 4.76
N SER A 492 12.62 9.79 4.02
CA SER A 492 11.31 9.12 4.08
C SER A 492 11.29 7.80 3.32
N ALA A 493 12.17 7.63 2.33
CA ALA A 493 12.31 6.44 1.50
C ALA A 493 13.70 6.39 0.85
N PRO A 494 14.14 5.22 0.34
CA PRO A 494 15.45 5.07 -0.25
C PRO A 494 15.56 5.49 -1.73
N GLN A 495 14.47 5.90 -2.37
CA GLN A 495 14.46 6.44 -3.74
C GLN A 495 13.84 7.84 -3.80
N LEU A 496 14.28 8.61 -4.78
CA LEU A 496 13.64 9.88 -5.14
C LEU A 496 12.30 9.63 -5.84
N ALA A 497 11.27 10.38 -5.42
CA ALA A 497 9.97 10.47 -6.08
C ALA A 497 9.39 9.10 -6.47
N ALA A 498 9.09 8.29 -5.44
CA ALA A 498 8.46 6.99 -5.64
C ALA A 498 7.21 7.12 -6.53
N VAL A 499 7.05 6.16 -7.45
CA VAL A 499 5.96 6.23 -8.44
C VAL A 499 4.60 6.00 -7.79
N TRP A 500 4.54 5.07 -6.84
CA TRP A 500 3.33 4.64 -6.15
C TRP A 500 2.78 5.66 -5.16
N GLN A 501 3.66 6.53 -4.65
CA GLN A 501 3.33 7.43 -3.56
C GLN A 501 4.20 8.69 -3.59
N SER A 502 3.57 9.83 -3.32
CA SER A 502 4.28 11.03 -2.88
C SER A 502 4.33 11.11 -1.38
N TYR A 503 5.50 11.44 -0.87
CA TYR A 503 5.69 11.73 0.55
C TYR A 503 5.34 13.19 0.83
N GLN A 504 5.00 13.51 2.07
CA GLN A 504 4.86 14.92 2.49
C GLN A 504 6.19 15.68 2.33
N ARG A 505 7.29 14.96 2.55
CA ARG A 505 8.66 15.39 2.30
C ARG A 505 9.33 14.31 1.45
N GLU A 506 9.45 14.59 0.16
CA GLU A 506 10.17 13.72 -0.77
C GLU A 506 11.64 13.60 -0.34
N PRO A 507 12.27 12.42 -0.53
CA PRO A 507 13.69 12.27 -0.30
C PRO A 507 14.51 13.26 -1.15
N GLU A 508 15.61 13.75 -0.60
CA GLU A 508 16.54 14.66 -1.30
C GLU A 508 17.77 13.92 -1.86
N MET A 509 17.87 12.64 -1.52
CA MET A 509 18.95 11.74 -1.87
C MET A 509 18.37 10.35 -2.10
N GLU A 510 19.02 9.56 -2.94
CA GLU A 510 18.73 8.15 -3.12
C GLU A 510 19.84 7.25 -2.58
N PHE A 511 19.44 6.07 -2.14
CA PHE A 511 20.34 4.97 -1.84
C PHE A 511 21.09 4.53 -3.12
N PRO A 512 22.41 4.25 -3.07
CA PRO A 512 23.26 4.08 -1.89
C PRO A 512 24.14 5.30 -1.57
N GLU A 513 23.76 6.52 -1.93
CA GLU A 513 24.55 7.69 -1.55
C GLU A 513 24.52 7.90 -0.02
N PHE A 514 25.64 8.33 0.56
CA PHE A 514 25.74 8.62 2.00
C PHE A 514 26.26 10.04 2.22
N ARG A 515 25.59 10.84 3.05
CA ARG A 515 26.14 12.12 3.55
C ARG A 515 26.32 12.12 5.06
N ARG A 516 25.39 11.53 5.82
CA ARG A 516 25.31 11.68 7.29
C ARG A 516 25.69 10.42 8.06
N THR A 517 25.66 9.27 7.41
CA THR A 517 25.94 7.99 8.08
C THR A 517 27.42 7.88 8.46
N PRO A 518 27.78 7.49 9.70
CA PRO A 518 29.17 7.23 10.10
C PRO A 518 29.81 6.08 9.32
N PRO A 519 31.13 6.11 9.03
CA PRO A 519 31.79 5.12 8.17
C PRO A 519 31.56 3.65 8.56
N ARG A 520 31.64 3.29 9.85
CA ARG A 520 31.38 1.92 10.31
C ARG A 520 29.93 1.46 10.04
N LEU A 521 28.98 2.38 10.12
CA LEU A 521 27.58 2.08 9.82
C LEU A 521 27.31 2.02 8.31
N ARG A 522 28.08 2.76 7.50
CA ARG A 522 28.06 2.60 6.04
C ARG A 522 28.48 1.19 5.64
N ASP A 523 29.59 0.69 6.20
CA ASP A 523 30.05 -0.68 5.96
C ASP A 523 28.99 -1.73 6.34
N LEU A 524 28.35 -1.58 7.50
CA LEU A 524 27.26 -2.45 7.91
C LEU A 524 26.10 -2.43 6.92
N ILE A 525 25.64 -1.25 6.50
CA ILE A 525 24.55 -1.09 5.53
C ILE A 525 24.95 -1.69 4.16
N ASP A 526 26.17 -1.47 3.70
CA ASP A 526 26.68 -2.05 2.46
C ASP A 526 26.70 -3.58 2.51
N ARG A 527 27.11 -4.17 3.64
CA ARG A 527 27.08 -5.62 3.87
C ARG A 527 25.66 -6.17 3.92
N CYS A 528 24.74 -5.46 4.57
CA CYS A 528 23.32 -5.84 4.60
C CYS A 528 22.71 -5.82 3.20
N THR A 529 23.13 -4.89 2.33
CA THR A 529 22.55 -4.66 1.00
C THR A 529 23.37 -5.26 -0.15
N ARG A 530 24.24 -6.24 0.14
CA ARG A 530 25.00 -6.95 -0.91
C ARG A 530 24.06 -7.59 -1.93
N GLY A 531 24.45 -7.52 -3.20
CA GLY A 531 23.63 -7.93 -4.34
C GLY A 531 22.69 -6.85 -4.87
N ARG A 532 22.65 -5.65 -4.26
CA ARG A 532 21.85 -4.52 -4.77
C ARG A 532 22.08 -4.30 -6.26
N ARG A 533 21.00 -3.97 -6.97
CA ARG A 533 20.98 -3.65 -8.39
C ARG A 533 20.47 -2.22 -8.58
N ASP A 534 20.83 -1.63 -9.72
CA ASP A 534 20.38 -0.29 -10.09
C ASP A 534 18.90 -0.33 -10.46
N GLY A 535 18.07 0.43 -9.75
CA GLY A 535 16.64 0.49 -10.03
C GLY A 535 16.30 1.40 -11.20
N LEU A 536 15.13 1.15 -11.83
CA LEU A 536 14.57 1.98 -12.90
C LEU A 536 14.51 3.47 -12.53
N SER A 537 14.32 3.78 -11.25
CA SER A 537 14.31 5.14 -10.69
C SER A 537 15.53 6.02 -11.06
N ARG A 538 16.67 5.42 -11.44
CA ARG A 538 17.85 6.15 -11.95
C ARG A 538 17.68 6.69 -13.36
N LEU A 539 16.84 6.04 -14.16
CA LEU A 539 16.59 6.39 -15.56
C LEU A 539 15.28 7.16 -15.70
N ILE A 540 14.25 6.76 -14.95
CA ILE A 540 12.90 7.30 -15.04
C ILE A 540 12.45 7.69 -13.64
N THR A 541 11.97 8.92 -13.47
CA THR A 541 11.48 9.41 -12.19
C THR A 541 10.12 10.08 -12.36
N ARG A 542 9.36 10.15 -11.26
CA ARG A 542 8.10 10.88 -11.22
C ARG A 542 8.37 12.37 -11.00
N ARG A 543 7.78 13.23 -11.83
CA ARG A 543 7.70 14.68 -11.62
C ARG A 543 6.23 15.09 -11.63
N GLY A 544 5.67 15.34 -10.44
CA GLY A 544 4.23 15.54 -10.28
C GLY A 544 3.46 14.29 -10.72
N SER A 545 2.58 14.45 -11.71
CA SER A 545 1.78 13.37 -12.29
C SER A 545 2.37 12.76 -13.56
N LYS A 546 3.57 13.16 -13.97
CA LYS A 546 4.26 12.67 -15.16
C LYS A 546 5.46 11.77 -14.79
N LEU A 547 5.68 10.73 -15.58
CA LEU A 547 6.96 10.02 -15.69
C LEU A 547 7.86 10.73 -16.70
N VAL A 548 9.08 11.01 -16.28
CA VAL A 548 10.09 11.73 -17.07
C VAL A 548 11.44 11.01 -17.01
N LEU A 549 12.26 11.17 -18.04
CA LEU A 549 13.65 10.70 -18.02
C LEU A 549 14.45 11.58 -17.05
N ARG A 550 15.34 10.95 -16.28
CA ARG A 550 16.32 11.67 -15.49
C ARG A 550 17.45 12.15 -16.42
N SER A 551 17.67 13.46 -16.50
CA SER A 551 18.72 14.03 -17.34
C SER A 551 20.08 13.45 -16.94
N ALA A 552 20.89 13.04 -17.93
CA ALA A 552 22.28 12.64 -17.69
C ALA A 552 23.06 13.77 -16.97
N PRO A 553 24.12 13.46 -16.19
CA PRO A 553 24.80 14.46 -15.37
C PRO A 553 25.31 15.63 -16.22
N ALA A 554 25.00 16.85 -15.76
CA ALA A 554 25.49 18.18 -16.15
C ALA A 554 26.16 18.32 -17.55
N GLY A 555 25.42 18.90 -18.50
CA GLY A 555 26.04 19.40 -19.74
C GLY A 555 25.10 19.90 -20.84
N ARG A 556 23.79 19.63 -20.77
CA ARG A 556 22.83 20.19 -21.72
C ARG A 556 21.74 20.96 -20.97
N GLN A 557 21.77 22.28 -21.12
CA GLN A 557 20.66 23.15 -20.75
C GLN A 557 19.41 22.63 -21.46
N GLN A 558 18.42 22.20 -20.68
CA GLN A 558 17.12 21.78 -21.17
C GLN A 558 16.33 23.07 -21.43
N GLN A 559 16.35 23.56 -22.67
CA GLN A 559 15.37 24.54 -23.13
C GLN A 559 13.98 23.89 -23.04
N GLU A 560 13.06 24.58 -22.40
CA GLU A 560 11.63 24.29 -22.38
C GLU A 560 11.10 24.23 -23.82
N THR A 561 10.94 23.02 -24.37
CA THR A 561 10.22 22.81 -25.64
C THR A 561 8.81 22.31 -25.34
N ASP A 562 7.96 23.24 -24.91
CA ASP A 562 6.60 22.98 -24.45
C ASP A 562 5.55 22.89 -25.57
N ARG A 563 5.93 22.67 -26.84
CA ARG A 563 4.94 22.77 -27.95
C ARG A 563 4.88 21.63 -28.97
N ASP A 564 5.87 20.73 -29.02
CA ASP A 564 5.85 19.50 -29.85
C ASP A 564 6.42 18.25 -29.14
N GLY A 565 6.69 18.35 -27.82
CA GLY A 565 7.62 17.47 -27.09
C GLY A 565 7.04 16.31 -26.28
N ASP A 566 5.72 16.27 -26.00
CA ASP A 566 5.17 15.31 -25.03
C ASP A 566 5.07 13.87 -25.55
N ALA A 567 4.72 13.68 -26.83
CA ALA A 567 4.63 12.34 -27.45
C ALA A 567 6.01 11.72 -27.68
N ALA A 568 6.98 12.51 -28.14
CA ALA A 568 8.37 12.06 -28.30
C ALA A 568 9.02 11.72 -26.95
N ALA A 569 8.77 12.54 -25.92
CA ALA A 569 9.23 12.26 -24.56
C ALA A 569 8.57 11.00 -23.97
N ALA A 570 7.26 10.78 -24.20
CA ALA A 570 6.57 9.58 -23.75
C ALA A 570 7.09 8.31 -24.45
N PHE A 571 7.35 8.39 -25.77
CA PHE A 571 7.97 7.31 -26.52
C PHE A 571 9.35 6.95 -25.97
N GLU A 572 10.17 7.95 -25.65
CA GLU A 572 11.52 7.72 -25.13
C GLU A 572 11.49 7.14 -23.70
N VAL A 573 10.60 7.62 -22.82
CA VAL A 573 10.37 7.01 -21.49
C VAL A 573 10.03 5.52 -21.63
N HIS A 574 9.11 5.20 -22.54
CA HIS A 574 8.71 3.81 -22.80
C HIS A 574 9.87 2.97 -23.35
N ARG A 575 10.62 3.49 -24.33
CA ARG A 575 11.77 2.81 -24.93
C ARG A 575 12.84 2.48 -23.89
N VAL A 576 13.19 3.46 -23.04
CA VAL A 576 14.18 3.29 -21.97
C VAL A 576 13.71 2.27 -20.93
N ALA A 577 12.43 2.31 -20.54
CA ALA A 577 11.88 1.33 -19.62
C ALA A 577 11.89 -0.08 -20.20
N GLN A 578 11.47 -0.25 -21.46
CA GLN A 578 11.47 -1.53 -22.15
C GLN A 578 12.87 -2.13 -22.22
N GLU A 579 13.89 -1.34 -22.58
CA GLU A 579 15.28 -1.77 -22.65
C GLU A 579 15.82 -2.19 -21.27
N TRP A 580 15.54 -1.40 -20.24
CA TRP A 580 15.91 -1.72 -18.86
C TRP A 580 15.23 -3.01 -18.38
N TRP A 581 13.92 -3.14 -18.59
CA TRP A 581 13.16 -4.32 -18.16
C TRP A 581 13.56 -5.59 -18.90
N ARG A 582 13.92 -5.53 -20.19
CA ARG A 582 14.49 -6.70 -20.89
C ARG A 582 15.76 -7.20 -20.21
N THR A 583 16.64 -6.27 -19.84
CA THR A 583 17.88 -6.59 -19.13
C THR A 583 17.58 -7.17 -17.74
N GLU A 584 16.64 -6.57 -17.01
CA GLU A 584 16.31 -6.99 -15.65
C GLU A 584 15.56 -8.32 -15.59
N VAL A 585 14.61 -8.55 -16.50
CA VAL A 585 13.91 -9.83 -16.64
C VAL A 585 14.89 -10.93 -17.02
N LYS A 586 15.84 -10.67 -17.94
CA LYS A 586 16.87 -11.64 -18.29
C LYS A 586 17.77 -11.98 -17.10
N ALA A 587 18.18 -10.96 -16.33
CA ALA A 587 18.98 -11.18 -15.13
C ALA A 587 18.22 -11.99 -14.06
N ALA A 588 16.92 -11.76 -13.90
CA ALA A 588 16.07 -12.55 -13.01
C ALA A 588 15.96 -14.00 -13.47
N GLU A 589 15.73 -14.24 -14.76
CA GLU A 589 15.70 -15.59 -15.35
C GLU A 589 17.03 -16.33 -15.11
N ASP A 590 18.16 -15.69 -15.44
CA ASP A 590 19.49 -16.28 -15.29
C ASP A 590 19.80 -16.58 -13.82
N PHE A 591 19.42 -15.68 -12.90
CA PHE A 591 19.57 -15.91 -11.47
C PHE A 591 18.75 -17.11 -10.98
N LEU A 592 17.48 -17.21 -11.39
CA LEU A 592 16.61 -18.32 -10.99
C LEU A 592 17.11 -19.66 -11.53
N LEU A 593 17.59 -19.68 -12.78
CA LEU A 593 18.19 -20.87 -13.39
C LEU A 593 19.49 -21.28 -12.68
N MET A 594 20.38 -20.33 -12.43
CA MET A 594 21.63 -20.56 -11.69
C MET A 594 21.32 -21.12 -10.30
N ARG A 595 20.39 -20.51 -9.58
CA ARG A 595 19.93 -20.95 -8.25
C ARG A 595 19.40 -22.38 -8.30
N GLU A 596 18.55 -22.72 -9.26
CA GLU A 596 18.00 -24.06 -9.45
C GLU A 596 19.12 -25.10 -9.69
N GLN A 597 20.07 -24.80 -10.57
CA GLN A 597 21.20 -25.67 -10.87
C GLN A 597 22.12 -25.89 -9.66
N MET A 598 22.45 -24.82 -8.93
CA MET A 598 23.26 -24.92 -7.71
C MET A 598 22.55 -25.72 -6.63
N LYS A 599 21.23 -25.56 -6.47
CA LYS A 599 20.43 -26.38 -5.55
C LYS A 599 20.46 -27.85 -5.95
N ALA A 600 20.32 -28.16 -7.24
CA ALA A 600 20.38 -29.54 -7.74
C ALA A 600 21.76 -30.20 -7.51
N ARG A 601 22.85 -29.42 -7.53
CA ARG A 601 24.20 -29.89 -7.22
C ARG A 601 24.54 -29.90 -5.72
N GLY A 602 23.68 -29.36 -4.86
CA GLY A 602 23.96 -29.20 -3.43
C GLY A 602 25.00 -28.09 -3.12
N GLU A 603 25.24 -27.18 -4.05
CA GLU A 603 26.22 -26.09 -3.93
C GLU A 603 25.60 -24.76 -3.48
N TRP A 604 24.27 -24.68 -3.39
CA TRP A 604 23.56 -23.49 -2.95
C TRP A 604 23.69 -23.30 -1.44
N ASP A 605 24.22 -22.15 -1.02
CA ASP A 605 24.53 -21.85 0.37
C ASP A 605 23.43 -21.09 1.13
N ASP A 606 22.26 -20.89 0.49
CA ASP A 606 21.11 -20.14 0.99
C ASP A 606 21.37 -18.67 1.40
N ASN A 607 22.60 -18.17 1.21
CA ASN A 607 23.01 -16.79 1.45
C ASN A 607 24.05 -16.38 0.41
N TYR A 608 23.64 -16.45 -0.86
CA TYR A 608 24.49 -16.26 -2.03
C TYR A 608 25.25 -14.93 -1.99
N PHE A 609 24.60 -13.88 -1.49
CA PHE A 609 25.18 -12.53 -1.38
C PHE A 609 26.02 -12.30 -0.11
N LYS A 610 26.20 -13.33 0.74
CA LYS A 610 27.01 -13.27 1.98
C LYS A 610 26.62 -12.09 2.87
N ARG A 611 25.32 -11.88 3.07
CA ARG A 611 24.79 -10.87 3.99
C ARG A 611 24.97 -11.33 5.44
N PRO A 612 25.16 -10.43 6.41
CA PRO A 612 25.17 -10.79 7.82
C PRO A 612 23.82 -11.35 8.25
N THR A 613 23.76 -12.07 9.36
CA THR A 613 22.49 -12.47 10.00
C THR A 613 21.87 -11.30 10.76
N LEU A 614 20.57 -11.35 11.05
CA LEU A 614 19.90 -10.32 11.86
C LEU A 614 20.57 -10.17 13.24
N LYS A 615 21.02 -11.30 13.82
CA LYS A 615 21.74 -11.33 15.09
C LYS A 615 23.08 -10.61 15.01
N GLN A 616 23.83 -10.78 13.91
CA GLN A 616 25.08 -10.06 13.67
C GLN A 616 24.83 -8.56 13.52
N VAL A 617 23.83 -8.16 12.73
CA VAL A 617 23.45 -6.74 12.56
C VAL A 617 23.12 -6.08 13.89
N LEU A 618 22.27 -6.73 14.72
CA LEU A 618 21.92 -6.22 16.05
C LEU A 618 23.13 -6.12 16.98
N GLY A 619 24.03 -7.12 16.95
CA GLY A 619 25.25 -7.13 17.75
C GLY A 619 26.18 -5.96 17.40
N GLU A 620 26.38 -5.70 16.10
CA GLU A 620 27.20 -4.59 15.63
C GLU A 620 26.60 -3.21 15.97
N LEU A 621 25.28 -3.04 15.84
CA LEU A 621 24.59 -1.81 16.25
C LEU A 621 24.77 -1.53 17.75
N LYS A 622 24.61 -2.55 18.60
CA LYS A 622 24.84 -2.45 20.05
C LYS A 622 26.30 -2.12 20.38
N GLN A 623 27.25 -2.75 19.68
CA GLN A 623 28.68 -2.46 19.87
C GLN A 623 29.01 -1.02 19.48
N PHE A 624 28.45 -0.51 18.38
CA PHE A 624 28.61 0.87 17.95
C PHE A 624 28.02 1.84 18.99
N GLN A 625 26.84 1.53 19.55
CA GLN A 625 26.21 2.32 20.59
C GLN A 625 27.09 2.39 21.87
N ALA A 626 27.60 1.25 22.34
CA ALA A 626 28.45 1.19 23.53
C ALA A 626 29.76 1.99 23.35
N THR A 627 30.38 1.90 22.18
CA THR A 627 31.62 2.63 21.87
C THR A 627 31.40 4.13 21.67
N SER A 628 30.21 4.55 21.21
CA SER A 628 29.86 5.97 21.04
C SER A 628 29.54 6.68 22.36
N VAL A 629 29.03 5.97 23.37
CA VAL A 629 28.72 6.53 24.71
C VAL A 629 29.98 6.68 25.57
N GLY A 630 31.04 5.91 25.29
CA GLY A 630 32.32 5.99 26.00
C GLY A 630 33.23 7.17 25.60
N PHE A 631 32.81 8.02 24.66
CA PHE A 631 33.57 9.17 24.17
C PHE A 631 32.91 10.48 24.64
N VAL A 632 32.92 10.73 25.94
CA VAL A 632 32.72 12.09 26.47
C VAL A 632 34.12 12.70 26.60
N PRO A 633 34.51 13.69 25.78
CA PRO A 633 35.75 14.40 26.00
C PRO A 633 35.65 15.15 27.33
N SER A 634 36.54 14.80 28.26
CA SER A 634 36.80 15.52 29.50
C SER A 634 37.25 16.95 29.26
#